data_AF-A0A2M8L5S6-F1
#
_entry.id   AF-A0A2M8L5S6-F1
#
_cell.length_a   1.000
_cell.length_b   1.000
_cell.length_c   1.000
_cell.angle_alpha   90.00
_cell.angle_beta   90.00
_cell.angle_gamma   90.00
#
_symmetry.space_group_name_H-M   'P 1'
#
loop_
_entity.id
_entity.type
_entity.pdbx_description
1 polymer ?
#
loop_
_entity_poly.entity_id
_entity_poly.type
_entity_poly.pdbx_seq_one_letter_code
_entity_poly.pdbx_strand_id
1 'polypeptide(L)' 'MASLTMSKQTPPIRARRCLGCGYKTPPGSWENGGTECPICNFAFGFSESTHGAIRIKEIPRVRGEFQAKIGKEREPL' A
#
# COMPACT_ATOMS: atom_id res chain seq x y z
N MET A 1 37.47 -27.27 -4.43
CA MET A 1 36.67 -26.42 -3.54
C MET A 1 35.71 -25.63 -4.40
N ALA A 2 34.41 -25.96 -4.40
CA ALA A 2 33.43 -25.30 -5.26
C ALA A 2 32.84 -24.10 -4.51
N SER A 3 33.16 -22.89 -4.99
CA SER A 3 32.60 -21.64 -4.46
C SER A 3 31.14 -21.50 -4.94
N LEU A 4 30.20 -21.73 -4.03
CA LEU A 4 28.78 -21.46 -4.24
C LEU A 4 28.56 -19.95 -4.32
N THR A 5 28.15 -19.48 -5.50
CA THR A 5 27.76 -18.09 -5.73
C THR A 5 26.48 -17.78 -4.96
N MET A 6 26.58 -16.93 -3.94
CA MET A 6 25.41 -16.41 -3.22
C MET A 6 24.54 -15.62 -4.18
N SER A 7 23.40 -16.21 -4.56
CA SER A 7 22.38 -15.57 -5.37
C SER A 7 21.84 -14.36 -4.60
N LYS A 8 21.90 -13.18 -5.23
CA LYS A 8 21.30 -11.93 -4.73
C LYS A 8 19.79 -12.15 -4.53
N GLN A 9 19.38 -12.57 -3.35
CA GLN A 9 17.99 -12.55 -2.94
C GLN A 9 17.61 -11.08 -2.78
N THR A 10 17.03 -10.49 -3.82
CA THR A 10 16.24 -9.27 -3.63
C THR A 10 15.19 -9.57 -2.57
N PRO A 11 15.15 -8.82 -1.45
CA PRO A 11 14.16 -9.07 -0.41
C PRO A 11 12.77 -9.01 -1.04
N PRO A 12 11.83 -9.88 -0.61
CA PRO A 12 10.47 -9.83 -1.14
C PRO A 12 9.95 -8.42 -0.97
N ILE A 13 9.43 -7.82 -2.05
CA ILE A 13 8.82 -6.50 -2.03
C ILE A 13 7.64 -6.60 -1.06
N ARG A 14 7.85 -6.20 0.21
CA ARG A 14 6.81 -6.22 1.24
C ARG A 14 5.77 -5.20 0.81
N ALA A 15 4.50 -5.58 0.70
CA ALA A 15 3.40 -4.66 0.53
C ALA A 15 2.86 -4.29 1.92
N ARG A 16 2.39 -3.05 2.09
CA ARG A 16 1.64 -2.63 3.27
C ARG A 16 0.16 -2.59 2.94
N ARG A 17 -0.64 -3.40 3.64
CA ARG A 17 -2.09 -3.36 3.57
C ARG A 17 -2.61 -2.35 4.58
N CYS A 18 -3.30 -1.31 4.11
CA CYS A 18 -3.93 -0.35 4.99
C CYS A 18 -5.09 -0.98 5.76
N LEU A 19 -5.12 -0.78 7.09
CA LEU A 19 -6.21 -1.26 7.93
C LEU A 19 -7.46 -0.37 7.86
N GLY A 20 -7.34 0.84 7.31
CA GLY A 20 -8.48 1.75 7.08
C GLY A 20 -9.24 1.43 5.78
N CYS A 21 -8.55 1.41 4.63
CA CYS A 21 -9.20 1.19 3.33
C CYS A 21 -8.96 -0.21 2.73
N GLY A 22 -8.16 -1.06 3.37
CA GLY A 22 -7.91 -2.43 2.93
C GLY A 22 -6.93 -2.61 1.76
N TYR A 23 -6.53 -1.53 1.09
CA TYR A 23 -5.66 -1.58 -0.08
C TYR A 23 -4.21 -1.90 0.26
N LYS A 24 -3.56 -2.65 -0.63
CA LYS A 24 -2.13 -3.00 -0.54
C LYS A 24 -1.31 -2.06 -1.41
N THR A 25 -0.39 -1.32 -0.81
CA THR A 25 0.50 -0.41 -1.55
C THR A 25 1.96 -0.63 -1.17
N PRO A 26 2.92 -0.19 -2.00
CA PRO A 26 4.33 -0.33 -1.71
C PRO A 26 4.69 0.46 -0.44
N PRO A 27 5.63 0.00 0.42
CA PRO A 27 5.91 0.64 1.70
C PRO A 27 6.41 2.06 1.54
N GLY A 28 7.22 2.31 0.51
CA GLY A 28 7.75 3.64 0.19
C GLY A 28 6.72 4.62 -0.38
N SER A 29 5.49 4.19 -0.61
CA SER A 29 4.38 5.09 -0.99
C SER A 29 3.63 5.65 0.20
N TRP A 30 3.95 5.23 1.43
CA TRP A 30 3.32 5.73 2.64
C TRP A 30 4.07 6.95 3.18
N GLU A 31 3.33 7.98 3.55
CA GLU A 31 3.88 9.23 4.08
C GLU A 31 3.92 9.21 5.62
N ASN A 32 4.54 10.24 6.23
CA ASN A 32 4.62 10.42 7.68
C ASN A 32 5.14 9.18 8.44
N GLY A 33 6.22 8.60 7.93
CA GLY A 33 6.85 7.43 8.55
C GLY A 33 6.03 6.13 8.44
N GLY A 34 5.03 6.08 7.55
CA GLY A 34 4.16 4.92 7.40
C GLY A 34 2.81 5.04 8.12
N THR A 35 2.43 6.24 8.56
CA THR A 35 1.14 6.48 9.23
C THR A 35 0.06 6.93 8.26
N GLU A 36 0.43 7.48 7.09
CA GLU A 36 -0.55 7.90 6.09
C GLU A 36 -0.62 6.90 4.93
N CYS A 37 -1.84 6.39 4.70
CA CYS A 37 -2.10 5.55 3.54
C CYS A 37 -2.27 6.41 2.29
N PRO A 38 -1.56 6.10 1.18
CA PRO A 38 -1.63 6.89 -0.05
C PRO A 38 -2.96 6.78 -0.81
N ILE A 39 -3.89 5.92 -0.36
CA ILE A 39 -5.21 5.74 -0.97
C ILE A 39 -6.28 6.54 -0.24
N CYS A 40 -6.35 6.41 1.09
CA CYS A 40 -7.41 7.01 1.90
C CYS A 40 -6.95 8.19 2.75
N ASN A 41 -5.64 8.52 2.74
CA ASN A 41 -4.99 9.53 3.58
C ASN A 41 -5.20 9.33 5.10
N PHE A 42 -5.73 8.19 5.52
CA PHE A 42 -6.06 7.92 6.91
C PHE A 42 -5.87 6.44 7.21
N ALA A 43 -4.81 6.09 7.95
CA ALA A 43 -4.58 4.71 8.36
C ALA A 43 -4.39 4.61 9.86
N PHE A 44 -5.21 3.79 10.51
CA PHE A 44 -5.00 3.35 11.90
C PHE A 44 -3.74 2.50 12.06
N GLY A 45 -3.24 1.95 10.95
CA GLY A 45 -2.06 1.09 10.89
C GLY A 45 -2.02 0.33 9.56
N PHE A 46 -1.01 -0.53 9.43
CA PHE A 46 -0.87 -1.44 8.29
C PHE A 46 -0.50 -2.84 8.74
N SER A 47 -0.85 -3.84 7.93
CA SER A 47 -0.26 -5.17 8.00
C SER A 47 0.73 -5.36 6.85
N GLU A 48 1.86 -6.00 7.11
CA GLU A 48 2.79 -6.39 6.06
C GLU A 48 2.28 -7.64 5.33
N SER A 49 2.45 -7.66 4.01
CA SER A 49 2.13 -8.80 3.18
C SER A 49 3.26 -9.02 2.18
N THR A 50 3.63 -10.26 1.94
CA THR A 50 4.56 -10.65 0.87
C THR A 50 3.87 -10.77 -0.49
N HIS A 51 2.54 -10.57 -0.53
CA HIS A 51 1.73 -10.79 -1.71
C HIS A 51 1.18 -9.49 -2.26
N GLY A 52 1.74 -9.07 -3.40
CA GLY A 52 1.14 -8.11 -4.34
C GLY A 52 0.85 -6.72 -3.76
N ALA A 53 1.49 -5.69 -4.31
CA ALA A 53 1.10 -4.30 -4.10
C ALA A 53 0.49 -3.73 -5.38
N ILE A 54 -0.44 -2.80 -5.24
CA ILE A 54 -0.82 -1.91 -6.34
C ILE A 54 0.44 -1.20 -6.83
N ARG A 55 0.59 -1.05 -8.14
CA ARG A 55 1.73 -0.33 -8.72
C ARG A 55 1.68 1.14 -8.29
N ILE A 56 2.83 1.77 -8.02
CA ILE A 56 2.90 3.18 -7.61
C ILE A 56 2.14 4.09 -8.59
N LYS A 57 2.23 3.80 -9.89
CA LYS A 57 1.53 4.54 -10.95
C LYS A 57 0.00 4.44 -10.89
N GLU A 58 -0.54 3.41 -10.26
CA GLU A 58 -1.98 3.19 -10.13
C GLU A 58 -2.58 3.81 -8.86
N ILE A 59 -1.75 4.18 -7.88
CA ILE A 59 -2.18 4.79 -6.62
C ILE A 59 -3.09 6.02 -6.85
N PRO A 60 -2.76 6.99 -7.73
CA PRO A 60 -3.62 8.16 -7.94
C PRO A 60 -5.01 7.79 -8.46
N ARG A 61 -5.09 6.81 -9.37
CA ARG A 61 -6.36 6.31 -9.90
C ARG A 61 -7.19 5.65 -8.81
N VAL A 62 -6.60 4.72 -8.06
CA VAL A 62 -7.30 4.01 -6.98
C VAL A 62 -7.72 4.95 -5.86
N ARG A 63 -6.89 5.96 -5.52
CA ARG A 63 -7.25 7.04 -4.59
C ARG A 63 -8.47 7.82 -5.07
N GLY A 64 -8.48 8.24 -6.35
CA GLY A 64 -9.64 8.93 -6.93
C GLY A 64 -10.91 8.08 -6.89
N GLU A 65 -10.83 6.80 -7.25
CA GLU A 65 -11.94 5.85 -7.16
C GLU A 65 -12.43 5.64 -5.72
N PHE A 66 -11.52 5.56 -4.75
CA PHE A 66 -11.87 5.43 -3.34
C PHE A 66 -12.57 6.69 -2.81
N GLN A 67 -12.04 7.87 -3.12
CA GLN A 67 -12.64 9.14 -2.72
C GLN A 67 -14.01 9.36 -3.36
N ALA A 68 -14.19 8.97 -4.63
CA ALA A 68 -15.48 9.04 -5.31
C ALA A 68 -16.54 8.12 -4.68
N LYS A 69 -16.13 6.98 -4.09
CA LYS A 69 -17.02 6.07 -3.36
C LYS A 69 -17.40 6.65 -1.99
N ILE A 70 -16.41 7.07 -1.20
CA ILE A 70 -16.63 7.67 0.14
C ILE A 70 -17.47 8.95 0.04
N GLY A 71 -17.24 9.78 -0.98
CA GLY A 71 -17.98 11.02 -1.20
C GLY A 71 -19.46 10.82 -1.51
N LYS A 72 -19.87 9.64 -1.98
CA LYS A 72 -21.28 9.29 -2.22
C LYS A 72 -22.00 8.76 -0.97
N GLU A 73 -21.26 8.29 0.03
CA GLU A 73 -21.84 7.79 1.29
C GLU A 73 -21.98 8.88 2.37
N ARG A 74 -21.48 10.10 2.12
CA ARG A 74 -21.65 11.27 3.01
C ARG A 74 -22.77 12.20 2.53
N GLU A 75 -23.90 11.64 2.13
CA GLU A 75 -25.13 12.43 2.09
C GLU A 75 -25.56 12.64 3.55
N PRO A 76 -25.64 13.89 4.05
CA PRO A 76 -26.11 14.13 5.41
C PRO A 76 -27.59 13.76 5.48
N LEU A 77 -27.91 12.85 6.40
CA LEU A 77 -29.28 12.65 6.91
C LEU A 77 -29.82 13.94 7.53
#